data_AF-A0A7J6TI97-F1
#
_entry.id   AF-A0A7J6TI97-F1
#
_cell.length_a   1.000
_cell.length_b   1.000
_cell.length_c   1.000
_cell.angle_alpha   90.00
_cell.angle_beta   90.00
_cell.angle_gamma   90.00
#
_symmetry.space_group_name_H-M   'P 1'
#
loop_
_entity.id
_entity.type
_entity.pdbx_description
1 polymer ?
#
loop_
_entity_poly.entity_id
_entity_poly.type
_entity_poly.pdbx_seq_one_letter_code
_entity_poly.pdbx_strand_id
1 'polypeptide(L)'
;MFNNVLNYLTSNKLVSSYQVDKEPSCYGNELRWKLYNAERQKSSTSGSAAAGPVGDDTSLTVFLFEKKTLDTRQYPKDYRDQILASLHREATVLQRLRHPNILSVIDPLSDERQTMAFVTRRVTQTLGTVLTTDRKQLSLIEVQTGLLDIASALEFLHHANTCHLGLCPSAIFLTPNGRWVLGGLAYSQSPVEPGMQLLK
;
A
#
# COMPACT_ATOMS: atom_id res chain seq x y z
N MET A 1 7.20 -1.09 -25.90
CA MET A 1 7.81 -0.77 -24.58
C MET A 1 7.54 -1.84 -23.50
N PHE A 2 7.15 -3.07 -23.87
CA PHE A 2 6.59 -4.07 -22.93
C PHE A 2 7.61 -5.08 -22.36
N ASN A 3 8.80 -5.25 -22.97
CA ASN A 3 9.79 -6.25 -22.52
C ASN A 3 10.59 -5.87 -21.26
N ASN A 4 10.40 -4.66 -20.73
CA ASN A 4 11.24 -4.18 -19.63
C ASN A 4 10.67 -4.48 -18.24
N VAL A 5 9.36 -4.62 -18.06
CA VAL A 5 8.73 -4.78 -16.73
C VAL A 5 9.17 -6.08 -16.05
N LEU A 6 9.30 -7.17 -16.83
CA LEU A 6 9.79 -8.48 -16.34
C LEU A 6 11.21 -8.44 -15.78
N ASN A 7 12.09 -7.56 -16.28
CA ASN A 7 13.47 -7.46 -15.81
C ASN A 7 13.60 -6.73 -14.45
N TYR A 8 12.63 -5.87 -14.10
CA TYR A 8 12.65 -5.16 -12.81
C TYR A 8 11.96 -5.97 -11.71
N LEU A 9 10.89 -6.68 -12.05
CA LEU A 9 10.20 -7.60 -11.13
C LEU A 9 11.15 -8.68 -10.60
N THR A 10 12.12 -9.13 -11.40
CA THR A 10 13.13 -10.12 -11.00
C THR A 10 14.36 -9.52 -10.34
N SER A 11 14.57 -8.20 -10.42
CA SER A 11 15.73 -7.54 -9.81
C SER A 11 15.62 -7.38 -8.29
N ASN A 12 14.40 -7.21 -7.78
CA ASN A 12 14.17 -7.06 -6.34
C ASN A 12 14.06 -8.43 -5.67
N LYS A 13 14.92 -8.69 -4.68
CA LYS A 13 14.99 -9.97 -3.98
C LYS A 13 13.68 -10.34 -3.30
N LEU A 14 12.97 -9.35 -2.76
CA LEU A 14 11.67 -9.58 -2.13
C LEU A 14 10.67 -10.09 -3.16
N VAL A 15 10.56 -9.39 -4.29
CA VAL A 15 9.61 -9.72 -5.37
C VAL A 15 9.93 -11.08 -5.98
N SER A 16 11.21 -11.46 -6.07
CA SER A 16 11.63 -12.77 -6.58
C SER A 16 11.15 -13.98 -5.75
N SER A 17 10.72 -13.75 -4.50
CA SER A 17 10.16 -14.78 -3.62
C SER A 17 8.68 -15.09 -3.90
N TYR A 18 8.07 -14.35 -4.83
CA TYR A 18 6.65 -14.41 -5.15
C TYR A 18 6.43 -14.75 -6.63
N GLN A 19 5.31 -15.42 -6.91
CA GLN A 19 4.79 -15.51 -8.27
C GLN A 19 3.94 -14.27 -8.52
N VAL A 20 4.45 -13.33 -9.31
CA VAL A 20 3.82 -12.02 -9.54
C VAL A 20 3.24 -11.95 -10.95
N ASP A 21 2.05 -11.37 -11.07
CA ASP A 21 1.41 -11.14 -12.37
C ASP A 21 2.26 -10.24 -13.26
N LYS A 22 2.15 -10.43 -14.58
CA LYS A 22 2.94 -9.68 -15.57
C LYS A 22 2.57 -8.20 -15.62
N GLU A 23 1.29 -7.90 -15.47
CA GLU A 23 0.73 -6.55 -15.53
C GLU A 23 0.24 -6.15 -14.14
N PRO A 24 0.42 -4.87 -13.76
CA PRO A 24 -0.13 -4.38 -12.51
C PRO A 24 -1.66 -4.35 -12.57
N SER A 25 -2.29 -4.73 -11.47
CA SER A 25 -3.75 -4.69 -11.32
C SER A 25 -4.28 -3.29 -11.09
N CYS A 26 -3.49 -2.43 -10.47
CA CYS A 26 -3.88 -1.05 -10.19
C CYS A 26 -2.67 -0.12 -10.17
N TYR A 27 -2.89 1.12 -10.61
CA TYR A 27 -1.92 2.21 -10.55
C TYR A 27 -2.42 3.24 -9.55
N GLY A 28 -1.77 3.34 -8.39
CA GLY A 28 -2.04 4.42 -7.45
C GLY A 28 -1.33 5.69 -7.92
N ASN A 29 -1.92 6.47 -8.84
CA ASN A 29 -1.26 7.65 -9.39
C ASN A 29 -0.80 8.65 -8.31
N GLU A 30 -1.59 8.81 -7.25
CA GLU A 30 -1.25 9.70 -6.13
C GLU A 30 -0.21 9.07 -5.17
N LEU A 31 -0.29 7.76 -4.95
CA LEU A 31 0.62 7.04 -4.05
C LEU A 31 1.90 6.53 -4.73
N ARG A 32 1.99 6.64 -6.07
CA ARG A 32 3.09 6.20 -6.95
C ARG A 32 3.40 4.69 -6.94
N TRP A 33 2.77 3.90 -6.07
CA TRP A 33 2.87 2.45 -6.08
C TRP A 33 2.14 1.83 -7.27
N LYS A 34 2.81 0.90 -7.95
CA LYS A 34 2.17 -0.07 -8.84
C LYS A 34 1.80 -1.29 -8.01
N LEU A 35 0.53 -1.69 -8.08
CA LEU A 35 0.04 -2.87 -7.37
C LEU A 35 0.06 -4.05 -8.33
N TYR A 36 0.73 -5.12 -7.92
CA TYR A 36 0.72 -6.38 -8.65
C TYR A 36 0.08 -7.46 -7.78
N ASN A 37 -0.74 -8.29 -8.40
CA ASN A 37 -1.21 -9.49 -7.73
C ASN A 37 -0.03 -10.45 -7.59
N ALA A 38 0.06 -11.10 -6.44
CA ALA A 38 1.14 -12.03 -6.17
C ALA A 38 0.63 -13.24 -5.40
N GLU A 39 1.29 -14.37 -5.60
CA GLU A 39 1.09 -15.58 -4.82
C GLU A 39 2.39 -15.99 -4.13
N ARG A 40 2.31 -16.36 -2.86
CA ARG A 40 3.46 -16.90 -2.12
C ARG A 40 3.84 -18.26 -2.70
N GLN A 41 5.08 -18.39 -3.16
CA GLN A 41 5.61 -19.69 -3.59
C GLN A 41 5.58 -20.64 -2.39
N LYS A 42 4.90 -21.78 -2.51
CA LYS A 42 4.79 -22.75 -1.42
C LYS A 42 6.20 -23.22 -1.05
N SER A 43 6.71 -22.78 0.10
CA SER A 43 7.91 -23.39 0.66
C SER A 43 7.55 -24.80 1.13
N SER A 44 8.25 -25.79 0.60
CA SER A 44 8.32 -27.11 1.22
C SER A 44 9.08 -26.94 2.54
N THR A 45 8.36 -26.79 3.67
CA THR A 45 8.67 -27.32 5.03
C THR A 45 8.04 -26.46 6.15
N SER A 46 7.00 -27.04 6.77
CA SER A 46 6.50 -27.00 8.16
C SER A 46 6.36 -25.69 8.96
N GLY A 47 5.15 -25.52 9.52
CA GLY A 47 5.00 -25.60 10.99
C GLY A 47 4.60 -24.32 11.72
N SER A 48 3.29 -24.09 11.88
CA SER A 48 2.62 -23.67 13.12
C SER A 48 1.23 -23.14 12.81
N ALA A 49 0.22 -23.89 13.25
CA ALA A 49 -1.18 -23.56 13.12
C ALA A 49 -1.57 -22.51 14.18
N ALA A 50 -2.00 -21.34 13.72
CA ALA A 50 -3.08 -20.61 14.34
C ALA A 50 -4.19 -20.51 13.28
N ALA A 51 -5.27 -21.27 13.51
CA ALA A 51 -6.41 -21.38 12.61
C ALA A 51 -7.14 -20.04 12.47
N GLY A 52 -6.78 -19.25 11.47
CA GLY A 52 -7.66 -18.30 10.79
C GLY A 52 -8.36 -18.98 9.62
N PRO A 53 -9.49 -18.47 9.12
CA PRO A 53 -10.30 -19.15 8.12
C PRO A 53 -9.50 -19.45 6.84
N VAL A 54 -9.69 -20.67 6.35
CA VAL A 54 -9.02 -21.32 5.23
C VAL A 54 -9.21 -20.52 3.95
N GLY A 55 -8.13 -19.97 3.37
CA GLY A 55 -8.11 -19.50 1.98
C GLY A 55 -7.21 -18.30 1.61
N ASP A 56 -6.75 -17.47 2.56
CA ASP A 56 -6.38 -16.08 2.23
C ASP A 56 -4.89 -15.70 2.39
N ASP A 57 -4.03 -16.57 2.94
CA ASP A 57 -2.62 -16.20 3.23
C ASP A 57 -1.65 -16.45 2.05
N THR A 58 -2.14 -16.99 0.94
CA THR A 58 -1.35 -17.21 -0.27
C THR A 58 -1.50 -16.09 -1.28
N SER A 59 -2.66 -15.44 -1.33
CA SER A 59 -2.97 -14.35 -2.26
C SER A 59 -2.56 -13.01 -1.65
N LEU A 60 -1.69 -12.29 -2.33
CA LEU A 60 -1.00 -11.11 -1.81
C LEU A 60 -1.00 -9.99 -2.85
N THR A 61 -0.55 -8.82 -2.41
CA THR A 61 -0.31 -7.67 -3.29
C THR A 61 1.10 -7.18 -3.11
N VAL A 62 1.87 -7.11 -4.20
CA VAL A 62 3.18 -6.47 -4.22
C VAL A 62 2.98 -5.01 -4.58
N PHE A 63 3.44 -4.12 -3.70
CA PHE A 63 3.51 -2.69 -3.95
C PHE A 63 4.92 -2.42 -4.47
N LEU A 64 5.03 -2.00 -5.73
CA LEU A 64 6.32 -1.79 -6.40
C LEU A 64 6.44 -0.35 -6.89
N PHE A 65 7.59 0.25 -6.63
CA PHE A 65 7.99 1.54 -7.16
C PHE A 65 9.33 1.43 -7.88
N GLU A 66 9.41 1.97 -9.10
CA GLU A 66 10.62 1.99 -9.93
C GLU A 66 11.28 3.38 -9.84
N LYS A 67 12.47 3.47 -9.26
CA LYS A 67 13.15 4.77 -9.03
C LYS A 67 13.47 5.51 -10.31
N LYS A 68 13.74 4.79 -11.40
CA LYS A 68 13.97 5.36 -12.75
C LYS A 68 12.79 6.22 -13.26
N THR A 69 11.58 6.03 -12.73
CA THR A 69 10.42 6.87 -13.10
C THR A 69 10.61 8.33 -12.67
N LEU A 70 11.49 8.57 -11.68
CA LEU A 70 11.89 9.90 -11.23
C LEU A 70 13.07 10.48 -12.02
N ASP A 71 13.78 9.69 -12.85
CA ASP A 71 14.95 10.15 -13.61
C ASP A 71 14.59 11.03 -14.82
N THR A 72 13.32 11.42 -14.95
CA THR A 72 12.91 12.47 -15.86
C THR A 72 13.60 13.77 -15.44
N ARG A 73 14.32 14.42 -16.37
CA ARG A 73 15.00 15.73 -16.15
C ARG A 73 14.07 16.86 -15.66
N GLN A 74 12.78 16.59 -15.51
CA GLN A 74 11.74 17.48 -15.03
C GLN A 74 11.80 17.72 -13.51
N TYR A 75 12.36 16.80 -12.72
CA TYR A 75 12.34 16.93 -11.26
C TYR A 75 13.71 17.34 -10.68
N PRO A 76 13.76 18.42 -9.86
CA PRO A 76 14.93 18.74 -9.04
C PRO A 76 15.31 17.56 -8.13
N LYS A 77 16.60 17.42 -7.81
CA LYS A 77 17.09 16.34 -6.93
C LYS A 77 16.33 16.30 -5.59
N ASP A 78 16.19 17.43 -4.93
CA ASP A 78 15.54 17.52 -3.62
C ASP A 78 14.08 17.05 -3.65
N TYR A 79 13.38 17.31 -4.77
CA TYR A 79 12.00 16.85 -4.94
C TYR A 79 11.93 15.33 -5.12
N ARG A 80 12.90 14.73 -5.82
CA ARG A 80 13.01 13.27 -5.95
C ARG A 80 13.29 12.62 -4.61
N ASP A 81 14.21 13.20 -3.82
CA ASP A 81 14.55 12.72 -2.49
C ASP A 81 13.34 12.80 -1.54
N GLN A 82 12.52 13.86 -1.63
CA GLN A 82 11.26 13.98 -0.88
C GLN A 82 10.24 12.88 -1.24
N ILE A 83 10.10 12.55 -2.52
CA ILE A 83 9.22 11.45 -2.96
C ILE A 83 9.70 10.10 -2.40
N LEU A 84 11.01 9.83 -2.49
CA LEU A 84 11.56 8.59 -1.95
C LEU A 84 11.37 8.50 -0.43
N ALA A 85 11.58 9.62 0.28
CA ALA A 85 11.34 9.70 1.72
C ALA A 85 9.87 9.47 2.09
N SER A 86 8.92 10.00 1.30
CA SER A 86 7.48 9.81 1.55
C SER A 86 7.05 8.36 1.34
N LEU A 87 7.53 7.70 0.28
CA LEU A 87 7.29 6.28 0.01
C LEU A 87 7.88 5.38 1.11
N HIS A 88 9.11 5.67 1.53
CA HIS A 88 9.76 4.93 2.62
C HIS A 88 8.98 5.08 3.94
N ARG A 89 8.55 6.30 4.25
CA ARG A 89 7.73 6.60 5.44
C ARG A 89 6.43 5.81 5.40
N GLU A 90 5.69 5.86 4.29
CA GLU A 90 4.42 5.13 4.14
C GLU A 90 4.57 3.65 4.48
N ALA A 91 5.52 2.96 3.83
CA ALA A 91 5.73 1.53 4.05
C ALA A 91 6.18 1.23 5.48
N THR A 92 7.00 2.09 6.09
CA THR A 92 7.51 1.90 7.45
C THR A 92 6.43 2.12 8.51
N VAL A 93 5.55 3.11 8.34
CA VAL A 93 4.44 3.35 9.27
C VAL A 93 3.44 2.20 9.17
N LEU A 94 3.04 1.81 7.95
CA LEU A 94 2.10 0.70 7.74
C LEU A 94 2.57 -0.61 8.37
N GLN A 95 3.88 -0.89 8.33
CA GLN A 95 4.47 -2.09 8.96
C GLN A 95 4.25 -2.19 10.47
N ARG A 96 3.96 -1.09 11.17
CA ARG A 96 3.78 -1.07 12.63
C ARG A 96 2.31 -1.16 13.05
N LEU A 97 1.38 -0.99 12.12
CA LEU A 97 -0.04 -0.94 12.42
C LEU A 97 -0.69 -2.31 12.19
N ARG A 98 -1.56 -2.72 13.11
CA ARG A 98 -2.29 -4.00 13.03
C ARG A 98 -3.75 -3.74 13.39
N HIS A 99 -4.58 -3.57 12.36
CA HIS A 99 -6.00 -3.30 12.49
C HIS A 99 -6.74 -3.88 11.27
N PRO A 100 -7.94 -4.49 11.41
CA PRO A 100 -8.67 -5.10 10.30
C PRO A 100 -8.99 -4.13 9.14
N ASN A 101 -9.13 -2.84 9.43
CA ASN A 101 -9.41 -1.80 8.43
C ASN A 101 -8.18 -0.95 8.04
N ILE A 102 -6.96 -1.40 8.37
CA ILE A 102 -5.71 -0.79 7.90
C ILE A 102 -5.00 -1.78 6.98
N LEU A 103 -4.40 -1.26 5.91
CA LEU A 103 -3.65 -2.06 4.95
C LEU A 103 -2.51 -2.82 5.66
N SER A 104 -2.63 -4.14 5.70
CA SER A 104 -1.74 -5.01 6.47
C SER A 104 -0.53 -5.42 5.66
N VAL A 105 0.66 -5.01 6.11
CA VAL A 105 1.95 -5.41 5.53
C VAL A 105 2.33 -6.80 6.03
N ILE A 106 2.62 -7.70 5.09
CA ILE A 106 3.08 -9.06 5.31
C ILE A 106 4.61 -9.11 5.33
N ASP A 107 5.24 -8.63 4.25
CA ASP A 107 6.70 -8.50 4.19
C ASP A 107 7.09 -7.02 4.12
N PRO A 108 8.11 -6.62 4.89
CA PRO A 108 8.52 -5.22 5.01
C PRO A 108 9.13 -4.67 3.72
N LEU A 109 9.38 -3.36 3.74
CA LEU A 109 10.00 -2.63 2.65
C LEU A 109 11.41 -3.15 2.34
N SER A 110 11.58 -3.64 1.11
CA SER A 110 12.84 -3.86 0.43
C SER A 110 13.15 -2.62 -0.42
N ASP A 111 14.06 -1.78 0.07
CA ASP A 111 14.58 -0.62 -0.65
C ASP A 111 15.90 -0.96 -1.35
N GLU A 112 15.85 -1.16 -2.66
CA GLU A 112 17.01 -1.51 -3.48
C GLU A 112 17.43 -0.36 -4.40
N ARG A 113 18.56 -0.53 -5.09
CA ARG A 113 19.15 0.52 -5.95
C ARG A 113 18.17 1.04 -7.01
N GLN A 114 17.35 0.16 -7.59
CA GLN A 114 16.46 0.50 -8.71
C GLN A 114 14.98 0.52 -8.34
N THR A 115 14.60 -0.12 -7.23
CA THR A 115 13.20 -0.36 -6.89
C THR A 115 12.97 -0.30 -5.40
N MET A 116 11.77 0.10 -4.99
CA MET A 116 11.25 -0.09 -3.64
C MET A 116 10.06 -1.04 -3.72
N ALA A 117 10.00 -2.04 -2.83
CA ALA A 117 8.89 -2.97 -2.80
C ALA A 117 8.51 -3.39 -1.37
N PHE A 118 7.23 -3.59 -1.11
CA PHE A 118 6.74 -4.27 0.09
C PHE A 118 5.52 -5.12 -0.28
N VAL A 119 5.13 -6.04 0.60
CA VAL A 119 4.02 -6.98 0.32
C VAL A 119 2.93 -6.81 1.36
N THR A 120 1.68 -6.80 0.91
CA THR A 120 0.50 -6.70 1.77
C THR A 120 -0.46 -7.84 1.51
N ARG A 121 -1.48 -7.95 2.38
CA ARG A 121 -2.65 -8.78 2.09
C ARG A 121 -3.29 -8.38 0.75
N ARG A 122 -4.07 -9.31 0.19
CA ARG A 122 -4.71 -9.09 -1.11
C ARG A 122 -5.63 -7.85 -1.09
N VAL A 123 -5.34 -6.92 -1.99
CA VAL A 123 -6.20 -5.79 -2.37
C VAL A 123 -6.33 -5.78 -3.89
N THR A 124 -7.46 -5.29 -4.38
CA THR A 124 -7.80 -5.33 -5.81
C THR A 124 -7.47 -4.00 -6.48
N GLN A 125 -7.95 -2.90 -5.92
CA GLN A 125 -7.81 -1.55 -6.46
C GLN A 125 -8.03 -0.50 -5.37
N THR A 126 -7.82 0.77 -5.71
CA THR A 126 -8.17 1.90 -4.85
C THR A 126 -9.61 2.35 -5.07
N LEU A 127 -10.23 2.96 -4.07
CA LEU A 127 -11.52 3.64 -4.23
C LEU A 127 -11.43 4.74 -5.29
N GLY A 128 -10.29 5.44 -5.38
CA GLY A 128 -10.02 6.41 -6.45
C GLY A 128 -10.21 5.82 -7.84
N THR A 129 -9.65 4.62 -8.10
CA THR A 129 -9.80 3.90 -9.37
C THR A 129 -11.24 3.52 -9.68
N VAL A 130 -12.00 3.07 -8.67
CA VAL A 130 -13.43 2.75 -8.82
C VAL A 130 -14.21 4.00 -9.23
N LEU A 131 -13.98 5.11 -8.52
CA LEU A 131 -14.70 6.36 -8.74
C LEU A 131 -14.40 7.02 -10.10
N THR A 132 -13.25 6.72 -10.72
CA THR A 132 -12.91 7.20 -12.07
C THR A 132 -13.40 6.28 -13.18
N THR A 133 -13.44 4.97 -12.92
CA THR A 133 -13.77 3.98 -13.96
C THR A 133 -15.28 3.81 -14.11
N ASP A 134 -16.01 3.65 -13.00
CA ASP A 134 -17.46 3.55 -13.02
C ASP A 134 -18.06 3.76 -11.61
N ARG A 135 -18.59 4.97 -11.38
CA ARG A 135 -19.23 5.32 -10.11
C ARG A 135 -20.48 4.50 -9.79
N LYS A 136 -21.11 3.86 -10.77
CA LYS A 136 -22.34 3.07 -10.56
C LYS A 136 -22.05 1.71 -9.92
N GLN A 137 -20.77 1.34 -9.75
CA GLN A 137 -20.38 0.08 -9.14
C GLN A 137 -20.56 0.04 -7.62
N LEU A 138 -20.72 1.18 -6.93
CA LEU A 138 -20.88 1.21 -5.49
C LEU A 138 -22.34 1.41 -5.09
N SER A 139 -22.93 0.39 -4.50
CA SER A 139 -24.24 0.46 -3.86
C SER A 139 -24.20 1.32 -2.58
N LEU A 140 -25.36 1.80 -2.15
CA LEU A 140 -25.46 2.58 -0.91
C LEU A 140 -24.95 1.80 0.30
N ILE A 141 -25.21 0.49 0.36
CA ILE A 141 -24.76 -0.36 1.47
C ILE A 141 -23.23 -0.45 1.49
N GLU A 142 -22.58 -0.65 0.34
CA GLU A 142 -21.11 -0.71 0.25
C GLU A 142 -20.46 0.62 0.67
N VAL A 143 -21.07 1.75 0.29
CA VAL A 143 -20.60 3.07 0.73
C VAL A 143 -20.76 3.23 2.25
N GLN A 144 -21.90 2.86 2.82
CA GLN A 144 -22.13 2.97 4.26
C GLN A 144 -21.18 2.07 5.06
N THR A 145 -21.02 0.81 4.68
CA THR A 145 -20.09 -0.12 5.34
C THR A 145 -18.64 0.31 5.12
N GLY A 146 -18.31 0.82 3.94
CA GLY A 146 -16.98 1.31 3.61
C GLY A 146 -16.59 2.55 4.42
N LEU A 147 -17.51 3.50 4.59
CA LEU A 147 -17.27 4.67 5.45
C LEU A 147 -17.12 4.28 6.93
N LEU A 148 -17.88 3.28 7.39
CA LEU A 148 -17.72 2.73 8.75
C LEU A 148 -16.34 2.08 8.94
N ASP A 149 -15.88 1.32 7.94
CA ASP A 149 -14.54 0.72 7.92
C ASP A 149 -13.44 1.78 8.04
N ILE A 150 -13.54 2.87 7.29
CA ILE A 150 -12.58 3.98 7.34
C ILE A 150 -12.68 4.75 8.66
N ALA A 151 -13.88 4.95 9.21
CA ALA A 151 -14.06 5.57 10.51
C ALA A 151 -13.35 4.74 11.61
N SER A 152 -13.52 3.41 11.60
CA SER A 152 -12.84 2.51 12.53
C SER A 152 -11.31 2.54 12.38
N ALA A 153 -10.79 2.61 11.14
CA ALA A 153 -9.36 2.76 10.90
C ALA A 153 -8.80 4.08 11.45
N LEU A 154 -9.52 5.19 11.26
CA LEU A 154 -9.13 6.51 11.77
C LEU A 154 -9.19 6.58 13.30
N GLU A 155 -10.23 5.98 13.90
CA GLU A 155 -10.34 5.85 15.35
C GLU A 155 -9.11 5.13 15.91
N PHE A 156 -8.71 4.00 15.33
CA PHE A 156 -7.50 3.29 15.72
C PHE A 156 -6.24 4.14 15.60
N LEU A 157 -6.06 4.88 14.48
CA LEU A 157 -4.90 5.76 14.28
C LEU A 157 -4.82 6.85 15.35
N HIS A 158 -5.96 7.47 15.68
CA HIS A 158 -6.03 8.52 16.70
C HIS A 158 -5.74 7.99 18.10
N HIS A 159 -6.22 6.79 18.45
CA HIS A 159 -5.84 6.12 19.70
C HIS A 159 -4.34 5.82 19.77
N ALA A 160 -3.69 5.61 18.62
CA ALA A 160 -2.24 5.46 18.50
C ALA A 160 -1.48 6.80 18.36
N ASN A 161 -2.12 7.93 18.70
CA ASN A 161 -1.56 9.28 18.62
C ASN A 161 -0.96 9.62 17.24
N THR A 162 -1.65 9.23 16.18
CA THR A 162 -1.24 9.43 14.79
C THR A 162 -2.39 10.02 13.97
N CYS A 163 -2.16 11.17 13.34
CA CYS A 163 -3.08 11.77 12.37
C CYS A 163 -2.73 11.29 10.95
N HIS A 164 -3.72 10.88 10.16
CA HIS A 164 -3.49 10.39 8.79
C HIS A 164 -2.97 11.47 7.82
N LEU A 165 -3.59 12.66 7.83
CA LEU A 165 -3.24 13.87 7.04
C LEU A 165 -3.21 13.74 5.50
N GLY A 166 -3.37 12.54 4.95
CA GLY A 166 -3.47 12.30 3.50
C GLY A 166 -4.73 11.53 3.07
N LEU A 167 -5.85 11.68 3.79
CA LEU A 167 -7.04 10.87 3.51
C LEU A 167 -7.69 11.32 2.19
N CYS A 168 -7.70 10.42 1.22
CA CYS A 168 -8.35 10.60 -0.07
C CYS A 168 -8.81 9.24 -0.62
N PRO A 169 -9.65 9.20 -1.68
CA PRO A 169 -10.05 7.94 -2.30
C PRO A 169 -8.88 7.05 -2.76
N SER A 170 -7.74 7.63 -3.16
CA SER A 170 -6.56 6.86 -3.55
C SER A 170 -5.86 6.18 -2.37
N ALA A 171 -6.06 6.68 -1.15
CA ALA A 171 -5.54 6.09 0.09
C ALA A 171 -6.42 4.95 0.63
N ILE A 172 -7.59 4.71 0.02
CA ILE A 172 -8.52 3.66 0.42
C ILE A 172 -8.43 2.51 -0.59
N PHE A 173 -8.17 1.30 -0.10
CA PHE A 173 -8.05 0.09 -0.91
C PHE A 173 -9.24 -0.84 -0.67
N LEU A 174 -9.62 -1.58 -1.70
CA LEU A 174 -10.67 -2.59 -1.65
C LEU A 174 -10.07 -3.98 -1.60
N THR A 175 -10.47 -4.79 -0.63
CA THR A 175 -10.16 -6.21 -0.58
C THR A 175 -11.07 -7.01 -1.53
N PRO A 176 -10.71 -8.25 -1.90
CA PRO A 176 -11.57 -9.10 -2.73
C PRO A 176 -12.98 -9.35 -2.18
N ASN A 177 -13.15 -9.30 -0.85
CA ASN A 177 -14.44 -9.44 -0.18
C ASN A 177 -15.19 -8.10 0.03
N GLY A 178 -14.75 -7.02 -0.61
CA GLY A 178 -15.45 -5.72 -0.61
C GLY A 178 -15.24 -4.85 0.63
N ARG A 179 -14.31 -5.22 1.53
CA ARG A 179 -13.96 -4.41 2.71
C ARG A 179 -13.06 -3.24 2.31
N TRP A 180 -13.22 -2.12 2.98
CA TRP A 180 -12.38 -0.95 2.76
C TRP A 180 -11.25 -0.96 3.79
N VAL A 181 -10.02 -0.78 3.31
CA VAL A 181 -8.83 -0.69 4.16
C VAL A 181 -8.05 0.58 3.87
N LEU A 182 -7.59 1.25 4.92
CA LEU A 182 -6.86 2.50 4.86
C LEU A 182 -5.35 2.25 4.67
N GLY A 183 -4.76 2.81 3.62
CA GLY A 183 -3.32 2.92 3.39
C GLY A 183 -2.89 4.38 3.31
N GLY A 184 -1.90 4.76 2.49
CA GLY A 184 -1.62 6.18 2.21
C GLY A 184 -1.02 6.98 3.37
N LEU A 185 -0.21 6.36 4.23
CA LEU A 185 0.36 6.97 5.44
C LEU A 185 1.65 7.78 5.19
N ALA A 186 1.91 8.19 3.95
CA ALA A 186 3.09 9.00 3.61
C ALA A 186 3.15 10.34 4.37
N TYR A 187 1.98 10.91 4.69
CA TYR A 187 1.86 12.21 5.36
C TYR A 187 1.50 12.10 6.84
N SER A 188 1.37 10.89 7.38
CA SER A 188 0.93 10.70 8.75
C SER A 188 1.95 11.23 9.76
N GLN A 189 1.47 11.88 10.82
CA GLN A 189 2.30 12.49 11.85
C GLN A 189 1.59 12.41 13.20
N SER A 190 2.36 12.43 14.30
CA SER A 190 1.77 12.65 15.61
C SER A 190 1.20 14.07 15.72
N PRO A 191 0.08 14.28 16.44
CA PRO A 191 -0.42 15.60 16.72
C PRO A 191 0.67 16.49 17.34
N VAL A 192 0.78 17.72 16.84
CA VAL A 192 1.62 18.74 17.47
C VAL A 192 0.76 19.43 18.53
N GLU A 193 1.23 19.46 19.78
CA GLU A 193 0.54 20.23 20.81
C GLU A 193 0.53 21.72 20.43
N PRO A 194 -0.63 22.42 20.49
CA PRO A 194 -0.68 23.85 20.26
C PRO A 194 0.26 24.57 21.22
N GLY A 195 1.34 25.16 20.70
CA GLY A 195 2.31 25.94 21.48
C GLY A 195 3.75 25.44 21.45
N MET A 196 4.02 24.22 20.99
CA MET A 196 5.40 23.80 20.70
C MET A 196 5.80 24.29 19.31
N GLN A 197 6.58 25.37 19.25
CA GLN A 197 7.26 25.77 18.03
C GLN A 197 8.14 24.61 17.52
N LEU A 198 7.99 24.28 16.24
CA LEU A 198 8.95 23.44 15.52
C LEU A 198 10.28 24.20 15.50
N LEU A 199 11.13 23.95 16.50
CA LEU A 199 12.52 24.38 16.47
C LEU A 199 13.16 23.70 15.26
N LYS A 200 13.48 24.52 14.26
CA LYS A 200 14.09 24.13 12.99
C LYS A 200 15.47 23.53 13.18
#